data_AF-A0A941N0Y6-F1
#
_entry.id   AF-A0A941N0Y6-F1
#
_cell.length_a   1.000
_cell.length_b   1.000
_cell.length_c   1.000
_cell.angle_alpha   90.00
_cell.angle_beta   90.00
_cell.angle_gamma   90.00
#
_symmetry.space_group_name_H-M   'P 1'
#
loop_
_entity.id
_entity.type
_entity.pdbx_description
1 polymer ?
#
loop_
_entity_poly.entity_id
_entity_poly.type
_entity_poly.pdbx_seq_one_letter_code
_entity_poly.pdbx_strand_id
1 'polypeptide(L)'
;MIFKDLVAGWGGLGSIAVALALCLGCSNSPSADPVGNKVSAKGELAEPGRPADVKSALRFRDVTRESGLDFTYHDGQEAELFTLLETLGGGLAACDVDGDGAIDLVIAGGGRFVGPDQVAGLPPGCFRNDGTGHFTEISLAAGMTAAAHYSHGIAAGDYDNDGFPDLVMTGYDQLAIYRNNGDGTFSVAEPADVGLVDSLWSSSAGWGDLDGDGNLDLYVVHYVDWSFTHNPICRAAANSPRDLCTPKAFEPLPDSLYMSRGDGTFQNVSQDAGLRTDGKGLGVVISDLDADGRVDIFVCNDTTPNFLYRNLGGGQLQE
;
A
#
# COMPACT_ATOMS: atom_id res chain seq x y z
N MET A 1 11.50 -55.56 -38.71
CA MET A 1 11.47 -54.09 -38.90
C MET A 1 12.91 -53.66 -39.11
N ILE A 2 13.21 -53.13 -40.29
CA ILE A 2 14.54 -53.05 -40.91
C ILE A 2 15.25 -51.74 -40.52
N PHE A 3 16.57 -51.84 -40.38
CA PHE A 3 17.56 -50.77 -40.22
C PHE A 3 18.00 -50.23 -41.61
N LYS A 4 18.46 -48.97 -41.61
CA LYS A 4 19.52 -48.34 -42.45
C LYS A 4 19.21 -47.54 -43.73
N ASP A 5 19.82 -46.34 -43.69
CA ASP A 5 20.53 -45.56 -44.73
C ASP A 5 19.72 -44.76 -45.77
N LEU A 6 20.17 -43.66 -46.39
CA LEU A 6 21.17 -42.59 -46.18
C LEU A 6 21.26 -41.84 -47.54
N VAL A 7 20.94 -40.55 -47.63
CA VAL A 7 21.32 -39.60 -48.72
C VAL A 7 21.22 -38.19 -48.12
N ALA A 8 22.24 -37.37 -47.82
CA ALA A 8 23.46 -36.90 -48.50
C ALA A 8 23.25 -35.75 -49.53
N GLY A 9 23.88 -34.60 -49.27
CA GLY A 9 24.26 -33.57 -50.26
C GLY A 9 23.50 -32.24 -50.17
N TRP A 10 23.97 -31.23 -49.41
CA TRP A 10 24.98 -30.20 -49.75
C TRP A 10 24.46 -29.02 -50.60
N GLY A 11 24.68 -27.81 -50.09
CA GLY A 11 25.14 -26.68 -50.91
C GLY A 11 24.36 -25.36 -50.81
N GLY A 12 25.00 -24.34 -50.24
CA GLY A 12 25.01 -23.01 -50.88
C GLY A 12 24.32 -21.85 -50.16
N LEU A 13 25.14 -21.10 -49.42
CA LEU A 13 25.17 -19.63 -49.29
C LEU A 13 24.31 -18.82 -50.28
N GLY A 14 23.60 -17.80 -49.79
CA GLY A 14 23.03 -16.77 -50.66
C GLY A 14 22.17 -15.72 -49.96
N SER A 15 22.84 -14.70 -49.41
CA SER A 15 22.49 -13.27 -49.51
C SER A 15 21.16 -12.72 -48.95
N ILE A 16 21.36 -11.79 -48.02
CA ILE A 16 20.48 -10.66 -47.66
C ILE A 16 19.92 -9.98 -48.91
N ALA A 17 18.60 -9.77 -48.94
CA ALA A 17 17.97 -8.81 -49.84
C ALA A 17 16.87 -8.04 -49.08
N VAL A 18 17.22 -6.80 -48.76
CA VAL A 18 16.32 -5.71 -48.35
C VAL A 18 15.44 -5.35 -49.55
N ALA A 19 14.13 -5.37 -49.39
CA ALA A 19 13.20 -4.79 -50.36
C ALA A 19 12.75 -3.41 -49.87
N LEU A 20 13.48 -2.39 -50.31
CA LEU A 20 13.05 -1.00 -50.38
C LEU A 20 11.98 -0.88 -51.49
N ALA A 21 10.90 -0.16 -51.23
CA ALA A 21 9.99 0.33 -52.27
C ALA A 21 9.88 1.86 -52.19
N LEU A 22 10.54 2.53 -53.14
CA LEU A 22 10.54 3.96 -53.52
C LEU A 22 10.79 3.93 -55.05
N CYS A 23 10.23 4.70 -55.98
CA CYS A 23 9.41 5.92 -56.08
C CYS A 23 8.60 5.82 -57.39
N LEU A 24 7.53 6.60 -57.63
CA LEU A 24 7.46 7.91 -58.31
C LEU A 24 5.98 8.36 -58.18
N GLY A 25 5.57 9.57 -57.79
CA GLY A 25 6.15 10.88 -58.00
C GLY A 25 5.27 11.66 -59.00
N CYS A 26 4.36 12.51 -58.51
CA CYS A 26 3.88 13.70 -59.22
C CYS A 26 3.49 14.79 -58.21
N SER A 27 4.25 15.88 -58.30
CA SER A 27 4.25 17.10 -57.51
C SER A 27 3.07 18.03 -57.84
N ASN A 28 2.61 18.80 -56.86
CA ASN A 28 2.42 20.25 -56.99
C ASN A 28 2.14 20.88 -55.61
N SER A 29 3.10 21.65 -55.11
CA SER A 29 2.92 22.56 -53.98
C SER A 29 2.29 23.87 -54.45
N PRO A 30 1.46 24.53 -53.62
CA PRO A 30 1.43 25.98 -53.59
C PRO A 30 1.86 26.54 -52.23
N SER A 31 2.45 27.72 -52.34
CA SER A 31 3.11 28.55 -51.34
C SER A 31 2.24 28.97 -50.14
N ALA A 32 2.91 29.20 -49.01
CA ALA A 32 2.40 29.96 -47.89
C ALA A 32 2.30 31.46 -48.22
N ASP A 33 1.21 32.10 -47.80
CA ASP A 33 1.19 33.45 -47.24
C ASP A 33 -0.14 33.67 -46.45
N PRO A 34 -0.18 34.63 -45.51
CA PRO A 34 -0.84 34.46 -44.22
C PRO A 34 -2.27 34.99 -44.19
N VAL A 35 -3.16 34.31 -43.45
CA VAL A 35 -4.45 34.88 -43.06
C VAL A 35 -4.53 34.88 -41.54
N GLY A 36 -4.20 36.03 -40.96
CA GLY A 36 -4.65 36.38 -39.63
C GLY A 36 -6.17 36.47 -39.65
N ASN A 37 -6.84 35.62 -38.87
CA ASN A 37 -8.22 35.85 -38.49
C ASN A 37 -8.34 35.70 -36.98
N LYS A 38 -8.63 36.82 -36.34
CA LYS A 38 -9.02 36.92 -34.93
C LYS A 38 -10.22 36.00 -34.70
N VAL A 39 -10.06 34.95 -33.91
CA VAL A 39 -11.20 34.19 -33.41
C VAL A 39 -11.91 35.06 -32.38
N SER A 40 -13.09 35.55 -32.77
CA SER A 40 -14.04 36.22 -31.89
C SER A 40 -14.57 35.20 -30.89
N ALA A 41 -14.14 35.30 -29.63
CA ALA A 41 -14.70 34.55 -28.52
C ALA A 41 -16.11 35.05 -28.20
N LYS A 42 -17.10 34.45 -28.86
CA LYS A 42 -18.50 34.40 -28.40
C LYS A 42 -19.05 33.00 -28.67
N GLY A 43 -18.53 32.03 -27.91
CA GLY A 43 -19.18 30.75 -27.69
C GLY A 43 -19.71 30.76 -26.26
N GLU A 44 -21.03 30.81 -26.12
CA GLU A 44 -21.71 30.62 -24.85
C GLU A 44 -21.35 29.24 -24.32
N LEU A 45 -20.69 29.17 -23.15
CA LEU A 45 -20.37 27.92 -22.49
C LEU A 45 -21.70 27.23 -22.15
N ALA A 46 -21.99 26.12 -22.84
CA ALA A 46 -23.12 25.27 -22.47
C ALA A 46 -22.91 24.79 -21.03
N GLU A 47 -23.94 24.90 -20.20
CA GLU A 47 -23.88 24.40 -18.82
C GLU A 47 -23.50 22.91 -18.81
N PRO A 48 -22.64 22.47 -17.88
CA PRO A 48 -22.28 21.08 -17.76
C PRO A 48 -23.57 20.27 -17.55
N GLY A 49 -23.88 19.41 -18.51
CA GLY A 49 -25.03 18.52 -18.43
C GLY A 49 -24.97 17.74 -17.12
N ARG A 50 -26.02 17.87 -16.31
CA ARG A 50 -26.22 17.11 -15.08
C ARG A 50 -25.88 15.63 -15.38
N PRO A 51 -24.98 14.98 -14.62
CA PRO A 51 -24.65 13.58 -14.88
C PRO A 51 -25.94 12.78 -14.89
N ALA A 52 -26.10 11.92 -15.92
CA ALA A 52 -27.25 11.05 -16.01
C ALA A 52 -27.39 10.27 -14.70
N ASP A 53 -28.61 10.14 -14.17
CA ASP A 53 -28.90 9.34 -12.98
C ASP A 53 -28.44 7.89 -13.21
N VAL A 54 -27.21 7.56 -12.81
CA VAL A 54 -26.71 6.19 -12.80
C VAL A 54 -27.45 5.45 -11.69
N LYS A 55 -28.56 4.80 -12.05
CA LYS A 55 -29.29 3.93 -11.14
C LYS A 55 -28.50 2.63 -10.96
N SER A 56 -27.57 2.60 -9.99
CA SER A 56 -26.98 1.34 -9.54
C SER A 56 -28.04 0.47 -8.87
N ALA A 57 -28.01 -0.85 -9.08
CA ALA A 57 -28.82 -1.81 -8.35
C ALA A 57 -28.20 -2.18 -6.99
N LEU A 58 -26.92 -1.89 -6.78
CA LEU A 58 -26.23 -2.16 -5.52
C LEU A 58 -26.82 -1.27 -4.42
N ARG A 59 -27.07 -1.88 -3.27
CA ARG A 59 -27.54 -1.21 -2.06
C ARG A 59 -26.60 -1.60 -0.94
N PHE A 60 -25.98 -0.61 -0.32
CA PHE A 60 -25.22 -0.78 0.90
C PHE A 60 -26.16 -0.56 2.08
N ARG A 61 -25.96 -1.35 3.13
CA ARG A 61 -26.67 -1.24 4.40
C ARG A 61 -25.63 -1.29 5.50
N ASP A 62 -25.68 -0.34 6.42
CA ASP A 62 -24.87 -0.41 7.62
C ASP A 62 -25.37 -1.56 8.50
N VAL A 63 -24.46 -2.48 8.83
CA VAL A 63 -24.72 -3.64 9.68
C VAL A 63 -23.89 -3.63 10.96
N THR A 64 -23.07 -2.60 11.19
CA THR A 64 -22.02 -2.57 12.23
C THR A 64 -22.56 -2.94 13.62
N ARG A 65 -23.67 -2.33 14.03
CA ARG A 65 -24.31 -2.63 15.32
C ARG A 65 -24.98 -4.01 15.34
N GLU A 66 -25.60 -4.42 14.24
CA GLU A 66 -26.27 -5.73 14.15
C GLU A 66 -25.26 -6.88 14.16
N SER A 67 -24.09 -6.66 13.56
CA SER A 67 -22.98 -7.60 13.54
C SER A 67 -22.22 -7.63 14.87
N GLY A 68 -22.60 -6.85 15.89
CA GLY A 68 -21.93 -6.86 17.19
C GLY A 68 -20.57 -6.15 17.23
N LEU A 69 -20.23 -5.36 16.20
CA LEU A 69 -19.01 -4.56 16.19
C LEU A 69 -19.26 -3.23 16.92
N ASP A 70 -18.51 -3.00 17.99
CA ASP A 70 -18.46 -1.75 18.73
C ASP A 70 -17.00 -1.39 19.00
N PHE A 71 -16.42 -0.61 18.09
CA PHE A 71 -15.02 -0.18 18.15
C PHE A 71 -14.90 1.21 17.53
N THR A 72 -13.98 2.02 18.04
CA THR A 72 -13.68 3.35 17.48
C THR A 72 -12.16 3.53 17.48
N TYR A 73 -11.61 3.78 16.30
CA TYR A 73 -10.23 4.23 16.17
C TYR A 73 -10.10 5.65 16.73
N HIS A 74 -9.01 5.91 17.46
CA HIS A 74 -8.74 7.24 18.00
C HIS A 74 -7.55 7.87 17.29
N ASP A 75 -7.78 9.03 16.68
CA ASP A 75 -6.78 9.87 16.01
C ASP A 75 -6.14 10.92 16.96
N GLY A 76 -6.54 10.93 18.23
CA GLY A 76 -6.05 11.88 19.21
C GLY A 76 -6.47 13.34 18.98
N GLN A 77 -7.48 13.59 18.13
CA GLN A 77 -7.98 14.94 17.82
C GLN A 77 -8.44 15.73 19.06
N GLU A 78 -8.72 15.05 20.18
CA GLU A 78 -9.11 15.68 21.44
C GLU A 78 -8.00 16.58 22.03
N ALA A 79 -6.76 16.45 21.52
CA ALA A 79 -5.65 17.32 21.86
C ALA A 79 -5.74 18.71 21.19
N GLU A 80 -6.58 18.87 20.17
CA GLU A 80 -6.77 20.10 19.38
C GLU A 80 -5.44 20.69 18.88
N LEU A 81 -4.50 19.83 18.49
CA LEU A 81 -3.18 20.26 18.04
C LEU A 81 -3.17 20.59 16.55
N PHE A 82 -4.11 20.10 15.75
CA PHE A 82 -4.17 20.34 14.30
C PHE A 82 -2.83 19.98 13.61
N THR A 83 -2.32 18.80 13.93
CA THR A 83 -1.13 18.18 13.36
C THR A 83 -1.51 17.24 12.23
N LEU A 84 -0.54 16.90 11.38
CA LEU A 84 -0.81 15.95 10.31
C LEU A 84 -1.06 14.53 10.83
N LEU A 85 -0.48 14.17 11.98
CA LEU A 85 -0.67 12.85 12.60
C LEU A 85 -2.15 12.55 12.90
N GLU A 86 -2.90 13.56 13.34
CA GLU A 86 -4.35 13.48 13.61
C GLU A 86 -5.20 13.23 12.35
N THR A 87 -4.62 13.33 11.14
CA THR A 87 -5.38 13.21 9.87
C THR A 87 -5.41 11.80 9.31
N LEU A 88 -4.54 10.91 9.78
CA LEU A 88 -4.49 9.53 9.33
C LEU A 88 -5.41 8.65 10.17
N GLY A 89 -6.26 7.90 9.47
CA GLY A 89 -7.14 6.91 10.06
C GLY A 89 -6.44 5.59 10.38
N GLY A 90 -7.24 4.62 10.82
CA GLY A 90 -6.82 3.25 11.07
C GLY A 90 -7.27 2.29 9.97
N GLY A 91 -6.54 1.20 9.82
CA GLY A 91 -6.87 0.04 9.01
C GLY A 91 -7.32 -1.15 9.87
N LEU A 92 -7.71 -2.22 9.18
CA LEU A 92 -8.01 -3.51 9.79
C LEU A 92 -7.40 -4.63 8.96
N ALA A 93 -7.13 -5.75 9.63
CA ALA A 93 -6.87 -7.03 9.01
C ALA A 93 -8.12 -7.92 9.12
N ALA A 94 -8.39 -8.68 8.07
CA ALA A 94 -9.41 -9.71 8.03
C ALA A 94 -8.72 -11.06 7.83
N CYS A 95 -8.71 -11.90 8.86
CA CYS A 95 -8.03 -13.19 8.89
C CYS A 95 -8.73 -14.16 9.84
N ASP A 96 -8.47 -15.45 9.71
CA ASP A 96 -8.98 -16.49 10.62
C ASP A 96 -8.03 -16.59 11.83
N VAL A 97 -8.40 -15.96 12.96
CA VAL A 97 -7.49 -15.80 14.11
C VAL A 97 -7.39 -17.09 14.91
N ASP A 98 -8.50 -17.83 15.07
CA ASP A 98 -8.55 -19.06 15.88
C ASP A 98 -8.61 -20.37 15.07
N GLY A 99 -8.53 -20.28 13.75
CA GLY A 99 -8.45 -21.43 12.84
C GLY A 99 -9.78 -22.15 12.64
N ASP A 100 -10.91 -21.50 12.93
CA ASP A 100 -12.25 -22.09 12.83
C ASP A 100 -12.86 -21.98 11.42
N GLY A 101 -12.17 -21.31 10.49
CA GLY A 101 -12.56 -21.09 9.11
C GLY A 101 -13.47 -19.89 8.89
N ALA A 102 -13.87 -19.18 9.95
CA ALA A 102 -14.54 -17.89 9.86
C ALA A 102 -13.51 -16.75 9.80
N ILE A 103 -13.81 -15.72 9.02
CA ILE A 103 -12.92 -14.55 8.93
C ILE A 103 -13.26 -13.59 10.06
N ASP A 104 -12.29 -13.40 10.95
CA ASP A 104 -12.29 -12.47 12.07
C ASP A 104 -11.76 -11.10 11.64
N LEU A 105 -11.80 -10.14 12.57
CA LEU A 105 -11.29 -8.78 12.35
C LEU A 105 -10.32 -8.37 13.45
N VAL A 106 -9.20 -7.78 13.05
CA VAL A 106 -8.29 -7.05 13.96
C VAL A 106 -8.18 -5.61 13.48
N ILE A 107 -8.44 -4.65 14.35
CA ILE A 107 -8.58 -3.23 14.00
C ILE A 107 -7.54 -2.42 14.76
N ALA A 108 -6.85 -1.51 14.07
CA ALA A 108 -5.83 -0.65 14.70
C ALA A 108 -6.48 0.27 15.75
N GLY A 109 -5.77 0.49 16.86
CA GLY A 109 -6.29 1.32 17.97
C GLY A 109 -6.08 2.81 17.77
N GLY A 110 -5.12 3.21 16.94
CA GLY A 110 -4.69 4.60 16.83
C GLY A 110 -3.84 5.03 18.02
N GLY A 111 -4.07 6.24 18.51
CA GLY A 111 -3.32 6.78 19.62
C GLY A 111 -3.86 8.11 20.15
N ARG A 112 -3.06 8.73 21.02
CA ARG A 112 -3.36 10.00 21.66
C ARG A 112 -2.09 10.78 21.98
N PHE A 113 -2.23 12.09 22.13
CA PHE A 113 -1.18 12.94 22.67
C PHE A 113 -1.20 12.89 24.19
N VAL A 114 -0.06 12.59 24.81
CA VAL A 114 0.09 12.44 26.28
C VAL A 114 1.03 13.48 26.90
N GLY A 115 1.63 14.31 26.07
CA GLY A 115 2.52 15.40 26.49
C GLY A 115 2.78 16.37 25.33
N PRO A 116 3.58 17.44 25.57
CA PRO A 116 3.89 18.44 24.57
C PRO A 116 4.49 17.87 23.28
N ASP A 117 5.36 16.86 23.43
CA ASP A 117 6.11 16.22 22.35
C ASP A 117 6.04 14.69 22.46
N GLN A 118 4.89 14.16 22.90
CA GLN A 118 4.75 12.72 23.14
C GLN A 118 3.37 12.20 22.73
N VAL A 119 3.38 11.11 21.97
CA VAL A 119 2.20 10.29 21.68
C VAL A 119 2.26 8.95 22.40
N ALA A 120 1.10 8.35 22.60
CA ALA A 120 0.96 6.98 23.06
C ALA A 120 -0.07 6.24 22.19
N GLY A 121 0.20 4.97 21.91
CA GLY A 121 -0.74 4.09 21.24
C GLY A 121 -1.95 3.73 22.09
N LEU A 122 -3.02 3.32 21.44
CA LEU A 122 -4.14 2.62 22.07
C LEU A 122 -4.22 1.17 21.59
N PRO A 123 -4.60 0.21 22.45
CA PRO A 123 -4.67 -1.20 22.07
C PRO A 123 -5.56 -1.42 20.84
N PRO A 124 -5.20 -2.37 19.98
CA PRO A 124 -6.08 -2.77 18.87
C PRO A 124 -7.30 -3.54 19.40
N GLY A 125 -8.34 -3.60 18.56
CA GLY A 125 -9.49 -4.47 18.79
C GLY A 125 -9.34 -5.79 18.04
N CYS A 126 -9.70 -6.91 18.65
CA CYS A 126 -9.76 -8.22 18.00
C CYS A 126 -11.17 -8.79 18.16
N PHE A 127 -11.79 -9.22 17.07
CA PHE A 127 -13.20 -9.57 16.99
C PHE A 127 -13.41 -10.89 16.27
N ARG A 128 -13.85 -11.91 17.00
CA ARG A 128 -14.14 -13.23 16.44
C ARG A 128 -15.51 -13.27 15.77
N ASN A 129 -15.56 -13.74 14.54
CA ASN A 129 -16.76 -14.01 13.76
C ASN A 129 -17.30 -15.41 14.06
N ASP A 130 -18.61 -15.55 14.29
CA ASP A 130 -19.25 -16.85 14.49
C ASP A 130 -19.57 -17.61 13.19
N GLY A 131 -19.00 -17.17 12.07
CA GLY A 131 -19.27 -17.68 10.72
C GLY A 131 -20.55 -17.14 10.08
N THR A 132 -21.34 -16.34 10.80
CA THR A 132 -22.58 -15.72 10.29
C THR A 132 -22.49 -14.21 10.14
N GLY A 133 -21.31 -13.63 10.43
CA GLY A 133 -21.08 -12.20 10.42
C GLY A 133 -21.48 -11.52 11.72
N HIS A 134 -21.65 -12.27 12.81
CA HIS A 134 -21.73 -11.72 14.16
C HIS A 134 -20.37 -11.84 14.84
N PHE A 135 -19.90 -10.70 15.35
CA PHE A 135 -18.59 -10.52 15.93
C PHE A 135 -18.67 -10.40 17.45
N THR A 136 -17.74 -11.06 18.14
CA THR A 136 -17.54 -10.95 19.58
C THR A 136 -16.15 -10.40 19.84
N GLU A 137 -16.04 -9.34 20.63
CA GLU A 137 -14.72 -8.82 21.03
C GLU A 137 -13.97 -9.85 21.87
N ILE A 138 -12.76 -10.17 21.43
CA ILE A 138 -11.83 -11.12 22.08
C ILE A 138 -10.46 -10.50 22.37
N SER A 139 -10.28 -9.17 22.25
CA SER A 139 -9.01 -8.45 22.43
C SER A 139 -8.23 -8.89 23.69
N LEU A 140 -8.91 -9.01 24.84
CA LEU A 140 -8.31 -9.49 26.08
C LEU A 140 -7.88 -10.97 26.02
N ALA A 141 -8.74 -11.83 25.47
CA ALA A 141 -8.46 -13.25 25.36
C ALA A 141 -7.33 -13.53 24.36
N ALA A 142 -7.25 -12.74 23.29
CA ALA A 142 -6.21 -12.80 22.27
C ALA A 142 -4.86 -12.22 22.73
N GLY A 143 -4.78 -11.64 23.93
CA GLY A 143 -3.55 -11.02 24.45
C GLY A 143 -3.26 -9.61 23.88
N MET A 144 -4.20 -9.01 23.16
CA MET A 144 -4.03 -7.72 22.48
C MET A 144 -4.46 -6.52 23.35
N THR A 145 -3.93 -6.44 24.57
CA THR A 145 -4.35 -5.44 25.57
C THR A 145 -3.44 -4.21 25.67
N ALA A 146 -2.34 -4.20 24.93
CA ALA A 146 -1.35 -3.13 24.94
C ALA A 146 -1.07 -2.67 23.52
N ALA A 147 -0.60 -1.44 23.39
CA ALA A 147 -0.11 -0.89 22.13
C ALA A 147 1.34 -0.51 22.27
N ALA A 148 2.13 -0.86 21.25
CA ALA A 148 3.52 -0.46 21.20
C ALA A 148 3.65 1.03 20.82
N HIS A 149 2.80 1.52 19.92
CA HIS A 149 2.87 2.86 19.33
C HIS A 149 1.52 3.36 18.82
N TYR A 150 1.48 4.62 18.38
CA TYR A 150 0.33 5.20 17.67
C TYR A 150 0.20 4.48 16.32
N SER A 151 -0.84 3.67 16.17
CA SER A 151 -1.01 2.74 15.04
C SER A 151 -1.85 3.30 13.89
N HIS A 152 -1.64 2.81 12.67
CA HIS A 152 -2.44 3.14 11.48
C HIS A 152 -2.96 1.87 10.80
N GLY A 153 -2.18 1.22 9.95
CA GLY A 153 -2.57 0.02 9.21
C GLY A 153 -2.27 -1.28 9.95
N ILE A 154 -2.92 -2.35 9.49
CA ILE A 154 -2.61 -3.73 9.89
C ILE A 154 -2.62 -4.59 8.63
N ALA A 155 -1.63 -5.45 8.45
CA ALA A 155 -1.60 -6.45 7.40
C ALA A 155 -1.45 -7.85 8.00
N ALA A 156 -2.29 -8.78 7.57
CA ALA A 156 -2.21 -10.19 7.96
C ALA A 156 -1.43 -11.01 6.93
N GLY A 157 -0.56 -11.91 7.42
CA GLY A 157 0.22 -12.84 6.62
C GLY A 157 0.92 -13.83 7.54
N ASP A 158 0.96 -15.10 7.15
CA ASP A 158 1.69 -16.16 7.86
C ASP A 158 3.19 -16.01 7.55
N TYR A 159 3.90 -15.24 8.37
CA TYR A 159 5.24 -14.77 8.02
C TYR A 159 6.32 -15.78 8.40
N ASP A 160 6.02 -16.68 9.34
CA ASP A 160 6.91 -17.77 9.77
C ASP A 160 6.52 -19.15 9.22
N ASN A 161 5.46 -19.19 8.39
CA ASN A 161 4.98 -20.37 7.65
C ASN A 161 4.55 -21.51 8.59
N ASP A 162 3.98 -21.16 9.75
CA ASP A 162 3.49 -22.11 10.74
C ASP A 162 2.01 -22.49 10.55
N GLY A 163 1.34 -21.87 9.57
CA GLY A 163 -0.04 -22.14 9.17
C GLY A 163 -1.06 -21.22 9.82
N PHE A 164 -0.64 -20.24 10.62
CA PHE A 164 -1.52 -19.29 11.28
C PHE A 164 -1.23 -17.86 10.81
N PRO A 165 -2.26 -17.02 10.59
CA PRO A 165 -2.03 -15.66 10.12
C PRO A 165 -1.47 -14.79 11.25
N ASP A 166 -0.24 -14.31 11.05
CA ASP A 166 0.37 -13.27 11.87
C ASP A 166 -0.04 -11.87 11.42
N LEU A 167 0.35 -10.85 12.21
CA LEU A 167 0.03 -9.46 11.91
C LEU A 167 1.26 -8.56 12.02
N VAL A 168 1.39 -7.63 11.07
CA VAL A 168 2.20 -6.42 11.23
C VAL A 168 1.29 -5.22 11.33
N MET A 169 1.57 -4.35 12.29
CA MET A 169 0.86 -3.10 12.50
C MET A 169 1.79 -1.92 12.28
N THR A 170 1.40 -1.05 11.36
CA THR A 170 2.13 0.18 11.02
C THR A 170 1.73 1.31 11.95
N GLY A 171 2.51 2.38 11.93
CA GLY A 171 2.22 3.56 12.72
C GLY A 171 3.39 4.52 12.85
N TYR A 172 3.28 5.42 13.81
CA TYR A 172 4.29 6.41 14.10
C TYR A 172 5.49 5.79 14.84
N ASP A 173 6.69 6.02 14.29
CA ASP A 173 8.02 5.70 14.83
C ASP A 173 8.38 4.21 15.07
N GLN A 174 7.51 3.24 14.77
CA GLN A 174 7.84 1.81 14.78
C GLN A 174 6.75 0.92 14.16
N LEU A 175 7.08 -0.37 13.98
CA LEU A 175 6.13 -1.45 13.70
C LEU A 175 5.82 -2.23 14.99
N ALA A 176 4.65 -2.87 15.04
CA ALA A 176 4.35 -3.92 16.02
C ALA A 176 4.08 -5.24 15.31
N ILE A 177 4.75 -6.31 15.74
CA ILE A 177 4.71 -7.62 15.11
C ILE A 177 4.02 -8.59 16.07
N TYR A 178 2.90 -9.16 15.63
CA TYR A 178 2.11 -10.10 16.40
C TYR A 178 2.18 -11.47 15.74
N ARG A 179 2.79 -12.42 16.43
CA ARG A 179 2.81 -13.81 16.03
C ARG A 179 1.58 -14.54 16.55
N ASN A 180 0.83 -15.20 15.70
CA ASN A 180 -0.30 -16.02 16.13
C ASN A 180 0.21 -17.34 16.73
N ASN A 181 -0.25 -17.71 17.93
CA ASN A 181 0.18 -18.92 18.61
C ASN A 181 -0.61 -20.18 18.16
N GLY A 182 -1.57 -20.02 17.26
CA GLY A 182 -2.43 -21.11 16.75
C GLY A 182 -3.55 -21.54 17.68
N ASP A 183 -3.77 -20.79 18.76
CA ASP A 183 -4.85 -21.00 19.74
C ASP A 183 -5.76 -19.78 19.91
N GLY A 184 -5.71 -18.85 18.95
CA GLY A 184 -6.43 -17.58 18.97
C GLY A 184 -5.76 -16.50 19.84
N THR A 185 -4.54 -16.72 20.31
CA THR A 185 -3.74 -15.73 21.05
C THR A 185 -2.52 -15.26 20.26
N PHE A 186 -2.07 -14.03 20.55
CA PHE A 186 -0.88 -13.45 19.92
C PHE A 186 0.27 -13.25 20.91
N SER A 187 1.48 -13.54 20.44
CA SER A 187 2.73 -13.12 21.06
C SER A 187 3.28 -11.90 20.35
N VAL A 188 3.75 -10.88 21.07
CA VAL A 188 4.37 -9.70 20.46
C VAL A 188 5.87 -9.92 20.33
N ALA A 189 6.41 -9.84 19.12
CA ALA A 189 7.84 -9.90 18.86
C ALA A 189 8.47 -8.50 18.92
N GLU A 190 9.66 -8.41 19.49
CA GLU A 190 10.47 -7.20 19.41
C GLU A 190 10.97 -7.03 17.96
N PRO A 191 10.79 -5.87 17.30
CA PRO A 191 11.16 -5.68 15.90
C PRO A 191 12.63 -6.01 15.61
N ALA A 192 13.53 -5.76 16.56
CA ALA A 192 14.95 -6.08 16.43
C ALA A 192 15.24 -7.59 16.38
N ASP A 193 14.45 -8.41 17.07
CA ASP A 193 14.66 -9.86 17.15
C ASP A 193 14.26 -10.55 15.83
N VAL A 194 13.33 -9.96 15.08
CA VAL A 194 12.86 -10.45 13.78
C VAL A 194 13.44 -9.67 12.60
N GLY A 195 14.28 -8.66 12.83
CA GLY A 195 14.90 -7.87 11.75
C GLY A 195 13.96 -6.88 11.05
N LEU A 196 12.84 -6.53 11.67
CA LEU A 196 11.83 -5.57 11.19
C LEU A 196 11.95 -4.21 11.90
N VAL A 197 13.19 -3.74 12.13
CA VAL A 197 13.41 -2.42 12.70
C VAL A 197 13.08 -1.36 11.66
N ASP A 198 12.06 -0.57 11.97
CA ASP A 198 11.61 0.59 11.22
C ASP A 198 11.33 1.70 12.23
N SER A 199 11.76 2.93 11.93
CA SER A 199 11.57 4.08 12.81
C SER A 199 10.91 5.25 12.09
N LEU A 200 10.44 5.01 10.86
CA LEU A 200 9.78 5.99 10.04
C LEU A 200 8.27 5.92 10.27
N TRP A 201 7.58 7.00 9.96
CA TRP A 201 6.12 7.04 10.05
C TRP A 201 5.49 6.22 8.92
N SER A 202 5.02 5.02 9.26
CA SER A 202 4.40 4.08 8.34
C SER A 202 2.88 4.18 8.37
N SER A 203 2.25 4.08 7.20
CA SER A 203 0.79 4.22 7.03
C SER A 203 0.13 2.87 6.68
N SER A 204 0.79 2.04 5.88
CA SER A 204 0.29 0.76 5.39
C SER A 204 1.43 -0.23 5.18
N ALA A 205 1.12 -1.51 5.13
CA ALA A 205 2.07 -2.55 4.75
C ALA A 205 1.36 -3.63 3.93
N GLY A 206 2.14 -4.46 3.24
CA GLY A 206 1.65 -5.59 2.47
C GLY A 206 2.64 -6.75 2.49
N TRP A 207 2.09 -7.96 2.54
CA TRP A 207 2.86 -9.20 2.45
C TRP A 207 2.82 -9.74 1.02
N GLY A 208 3.93 -10.34 0.57
CA GLY A 208 3.97 -11.07 -0.69
C GLY A 208 5.30 -11.78 -0.92
N ASP A 209 5.28 -12.89 -1.63
CA ASP A 209 6.48 -13.63 -2.04
C ASP A 209 7.13 -12.91 -3.24
N LEU A 210 8.06 -12.00 -2.98
CA LEU A 210 8.64 -11.10 -3.97
C LEU A 210 9.87 -11.69 -4.66
N ASP A 211 10.52 -12.69 -4.08
CA ASP A 211 11.64 -13.39 -4.70
C ASP A 211 11.29 -14.79 -5.25
N GLY A 212 10.11 -15.31 -4.93
CA GLY A 212 9.57 -16.58 -5.41
C GLY A 212 10.05 -17.79 -4.61
N ASP A 213 10.53 -17.60 -3.37
CA ASP A 213 11.04 -18.66 -2.51
C ASP A 213 9.96 -19.36 -1.66
N GLY A 214 8.73 -18.82 -1.68
CA GLY A 214 7.57 -19.33 -0.96
C GLY A 214 7.41 -18.81 0.47
N ASN A 215 8.27 -17.91 0.93
CA ASN A 215 8.13 -17.19 2.18
C ASN A 215 7.57 -15.78 1.91
N LEU A 216 6.77 -15.25 2.84
CA LEU A 216 6.22 -13.91 2.68
C LEU A 216 7.27 -12.84 3.01
N ASP A 217 7.52 -11.94 2.06
CA ASP A 217 8.29 -10.71 2.26
C ASP A 217 7.36 -9.56 2.67
N LEU A 218 7.94 -8.52 3.28
CA LEU A 218 7.19 -7.38 3.80
C LEU A 218 7.58 -6.08 3.08
N TYR A 219 6.58 -5.43 2.49
CA TYR A 219 6.69 -4.05 2.02
C TYR A 219 5.97 -3.10 2.99
N VAL A 220 6.68 -2.06 3.43
CA VAL A 220 6.16 -1.06 4.36
C VAL A 220 6.14 0.30 3.67
N VAL A 221 4.96 0.93 3.71
CA VAL A 221 4.69 2.24 3.11
C VAL A 221 4.88 3.34 4.16
N HIS A 222 5.61 4.39 3.80
CA HIS A 222 5.86 5.55 4.66
C HIS A 222 5.23 6.82 4.11
N TYR A 223 4.82 7.70 5.02
CA TYR A 223 4.07 8.89 4.64
C TYR A 223 4.95 10.12 4.42
N VAL A 224 5.23 10.87 5.47
CA VAL A 224 6.02 12.12 5.41
C VAL A 224 6.83 12.33 6.69
N ASP A 225 7.83 13.21 6.63
CA ASP A 225 8.76 13.55 7.71
C ASP A 225 8.16 14.40 8.85
N TRP A 226 6.91 14.13 9.23
CA TRP A 226 6.28 14.82 10.35
C TRP A 226 6.91 14.39 11.68
N SER A 227 7.15 15.36 12.54
CA SER A 227 7.50 15.16 13.95
C SER A 227 7.13 16.42 14.73
N PHE A 228 7.17 16.38 16.06
CA PHE A 228 6.89 17.57 16.87
C PHE A 228 7.79 18.78 16.54
N THR A 229 9.03 18.53 16.10
CA THR A 229 9.97 19.57 15.66
C THR A 229 9.78 19.95 14.19
N HIS A 230 9.34 19.01 13.34
CA HIS A 230 9.00 19.23 11.94
C HIS A 230 7.48 19.27 11.76
N ASN A 231 6.84 20.24 12.40
CA ASN A 231 5.40 20.45 12.35
C ASN A 231 5.11 21.95 12.14
N PRO A 232 5.09 22.43 10.88
CA PRO A 232 4.86 23.83 10.58
C PRO A 232 3.48 24.32 11.02
N ILE A 233 3.35 25.62 11.25
CA ILE A 233 2.06 26.23 11.60
C ILE A 233 1.37 26.69 10.32
N CYS A 234 0.28 26.03 9.95
CA CYS A 234 -0.56 26.42 8.83
C CYS A 234 -1.79 27.19 9.29
N ARG A 235 -2.23 28.13 8.45
CA ARG A 235 -3.37 29.03 8.69
C ARG A 235 -4.01 29.40 7.35
N ALA A 236 -5.34 29.48 7.28
CA ALA A 236 -6.04 29.97 6.10
C ALA A 236 -5.70 31.45 5.75
N ALA A 237 -5.40 32.27 6.77
CA ALA A 237 -4.89 33.62 6.61
C ALA A 237 -3.93 33.97 7.77
N ALA A 238 -3.08 34.99 7.62
CA ALA A 238 -2.05 35.34 8.61
C ALA A 238 -2.56 35.50 10.06
N ASN A 239 -3.83 35.89 10.25
CA ASN A 239 -4.46 36.07 11.55
C ASN A 239 -5.59 35.07 11.85
N SER A 240 -5.77 34.02 11.05
CA SER A 240 -6.75 32.97 11.36
C SER A 240 -6.19 32.00 12.41
N PRO A 241 -7.04 31.23 13.12
CA PRO A 241 -6.57 30.10 13.93
C PRO A 241 -5.66 29.14 13.14
N ARG A 242 -4.92 28.31 13.89
CA ARG A 242 -4.14 27.23 13.29
C ARG A 242 -5.10 26.31 12.54
N ASP A 243 -4.62 25.80 11.41
CA ASP A 243 -5.30 24.85 10.56
C ASP A 243 -4.34 23.69 10.26
N LEU A 244 -4.88 22.61 9.69
CA LEU A 244 -4.11 21.47 9.23
C LEU A 244 -3.20 21.87 8.08
N CYS A 245 -1.94 21.44 8.16
CA CYS A 245 -1.02 21.62 7.05
C CYS A 245 -1.34 20.64 5.93
N THR A 246 -1.24 21.11 4.69
CA THR A 246 -1.27 20.21 3.53
C THR A 246 -0.05 19.27 3.58
N PRO A 247 -0.20 18.00 3.16
CA PRO A 247 0.92 17.06 3.05
C PRO A 247 2.08 17.59 2.19
N LYS A 248 1.81 18.53 1.26
CA LYS A 248 2.83 19.22 0.47
C LYS A 248 3.84 20.05 1.28
N ALA A 249 3.55 20.34 2.55
CA ALA A 249 4.44 21.08 3.44
C ALA A 249 5.54 20.21 4.08
N PHE A 250 5.50 18.90 3.85
CA PHE A 250 6.40 17.90 4.42
C PHE A 250 7.17 17.18 3.30
N GLU A 251 8.37 16.70 3.61
CA GLU A 251 9.15 15.88 2.71
C GLU A 251 8.66 14.42 2.76
N PRO A 252 8.76 13.68 1.63
CA PRO A 252 8.42 12.26 1.60
C PRO A 252 9.40 11.43 2.45
N LEU A 253 8.93 10.29 2.96
CA LEU A 253 9.77 9.26 3.57
C LEU A 253 9.91 8.08 2.60
N PRO A 254 11.11 7.46 2.50
CA PRO A 254 11.31 6.32 1.62
C PRO A 254 10.64 5.07 2.19
N ASP A 255 9.91 4.35 1.33
CA ASP A 255 9.33 3.04 1.64
C ASP A 255 10.42 2.00 1.99
N SER A 256 10.05 0.97 2.74
CA SER A 256 10.97 -0.11 3.13
C SER A 256 10.53 -1.47 2.57
N LEU A 257 11.52 -2.27 2.17
CA LEU A 257 11.33 -3.65 1.74
C LEU A 257 12.21 -4.57 2.58
N TYR A 258 11.56 -5.59 3.15
CA TYR A 258 12.18 -6.61 4.00
C TYR A 258 11.96 -7.98 3.38
N MET A 259 13.05 -8.67 3.05
CA MET A 259 13.00 -10.03 2.53
C MET A 259 13.06 -11.03 3.68
N SER A 260 12.22 -12.06 3.63
CA SER A 260 12.24 -13.15 4.60
C SER A 260 13.54 -13.95 4.49
N ARG A 261 13.98 -14.51 5.62
CA ARG A 261 15.06 -15.52 5.66
C ARG A 261 14.53 -16.95 5.72
N GLY A 262 13.20 -17.12 5.78
CA GLY A 262 12.52 -18.40 5.92
C GLY A 262 12.57 -19.00 7.34
N ASP A 263 13.07 -18.26 8.33
CA ASP A 263 13.14 -18.68 9.74
C ASP A 263 12.34 -17.75 10.68
N GLY A 264 11.41 -16.97 10.12
CA GLY A 264 10.65 -15.94 10.83
C GLY A 264 11.42 -14.63 11.06
N THR A 265 12.63 -14.50 10.50
CA THR A 265 13.41 -13.26 10.54
C THR A 265 13.59 -12.63 9.15
N PHE A 266 13.91 -11.35 9.13
CA PHE A 266 13.92 -10.53 7.92
C PHE A 266 15.25 -9.80 7.68
N GLN A 267 15.46 -9.42 6.43
CA GLN A 267 16.53 -8.54 5.99
C GLN A 267 15.97 -7.30 5.31
N ASN A 268 16.32 -6.10 5.81
CA ASN A 268 16.04 -4.88 5.06
C ASN A 268 16.92 -4.84 3.79
N VAL A 269 16.27 -4.76 2.62
CA VAL A 269 16.91 -4.68 1.29
C VAL A 269 16.51 -3.42 0.53
N SER A 270 15.89 -2.45 1.21
CA SER A 270 15.25 -1.27 0.59
C SER A 270 16.18 -0.49 -0.36
N GLN A 271 17.47 -0.37 -0.01
CA GLN A 271 18.46 0.36 -0.81
C GLN A 271 18.78 -0.32 -2.15
N ASP A 272 18.67 -1.65 -2.21
CA ASP A 272 19.06 -2.46 -3.36
C ASP A 272 17.85 -2.93 -4.18
N ALA A 273 16.63 -2.66 -3.70
CA ALA A 273 15.39 -3.16 -4.28
C ALA A 273 14.87 -2.35 -5.47
N GLY A 274 15.42 -1.15 -5.73
CA GLY A 274 14.95 -0.27 -6.81
C GLY A 274 13.79 0.65 -6.41
N LEU A 275 13.59 0.89 -5.12
CA LEU A 275 12.51 1.74 -4.61
C LEU A 275 12.75 3.21 -4.93
N ARG A 276 11.65 3.93 -5.16
CA ARG A 276 11.67 5.39 -5.22
C ARG A 276 11.63 5.95 -3.79
N THR A 277 12.05 7.19 -3.64
CA THR A 277 12.13 7.87 -2.34
C THR A 277 11.30 9.15 -2.28
N ASP A 278 10.51 9.43 -3.31
CA ASP A 278 9.72 10.66 -3.46
C ASP A 278 8.20 10.45 -3.32
N GLY A 279 7.81 9.29 -2.78
CA GLY A 279 6.42 8.91 -2.50
C GLY A 279 5.93 9.41 -1.15
N LYS A 280 4.63 9.68 -1.05
CA LYS A 280 3.97 10.00 0.23
C LYS A 280 2.88 8.97 0.45
N GLY A 281 3.29 7.77 0.78
CA GLY A 281 2.46 6.60 0.66
C GLY A 281 1.39 6.50 1.75
N LEU A 282 0.21 6.05 1.35
CA LEU A 282 -0.95 5.84 2.23
C LEU A 282 -1.49 4.40 2.19
N GLY A 283 -1.27 3.69 1.09
CA GLY A 283 -1.81 2.35 0.90
C GLY A 283 -1.01 1.58 -0.13
N VAL A 284 -0.96 0.26 0.05
CA VAL A 284 -0.28 -0.67 -0.86
C VAL A 284 -1.18 -1.85 -1.18
N VAL A 285 -1.06 -2.34 -2.42
CA VAL A 285 -1.58 -3.64 -2.84
C VAL A 285 -0.43 -4.41 -3.48
N ILE A 286 -0.31 -5.68 -3.10
CA ILE A 286 0.65 -6.63 -3.68
C ILE A 286 -0.14 -7.72 -4.39
N SER A 287 0.09 -7.89 -5.69
CA SER A 287 -0.60 -8.88 -6.54
C SER A 287 0.14 -9.01 -7.86
N ASP A 288 0.00 -10.14 -8.55
CA ASP A 288 0.45 -10.27 -9.95
C ASP A 288 -0.44 -9.39 -10.84
N LEU A 289 0.04 -8.19 -11.21
CA LEU A 289 -0.74 -7.17 -11.91
C LEU A 289 -0.55 -7.23 -13.42
N ASP A 290 0.59 -7.74 -13.88
CA ASP A 290 0.88 -7.95 -15.30
C ASP A 290 0.71 -9.40 -15.79
N ALA A 291 0.28 -10.30 -14.91
CA ALA A 291 -0.03 -11.70 -15.14
C ALA A 291 1.19 -12.54 -15.59
N ASP A 292 2.37 -12.21 -15.06
CA ASP A 292 3.61 -12.91 -15.38
C ASP A 292 4.05 -13.96 -14.32
N GLY A 293 3.22 -14.14 -13.29
CA GLY A 293 3.41 -15.11 -12.22
C GLY A 293 4.27 -14.61 -11.06
N ARG A 294 4.74 -13.35 -11.08
CA ARG A 294 5.38 -12.69 -9.94
C ARG A 294 4.45 -11.60 -9.42
N VAL A 295 4.44 -11.41 -8.10
CA VAL A 295 3.63 -10.33 -7.53
C VAL A 295 4.32 -8.98 -7.69
N ASP A 296 3.57 -8.00 -8.15
CA ASP A 296 3.94 -6.59 -8.29
C ASP A 296 3.45 -5.78 -7.09
N ILE A 297 3.94 -4.54 -6.94
CA ILE A 297 3.55 -3.64 -5.84
C ILE A 297 2.96 -2.36 -6.43
N PHE A 298 1.74 -2.01 -5.99
CA PHE A 298 1.12 -0.73 -6.31
C PHE A 298 0.94 0.12 -5.06
N VAL A 299 1.54 1.32 -5.04
CA VAL A 299 1.52 2.25 -3.92
C VAL A 299 0.67 3.47 -4.26
N CYS A 300 -0.33 3.73 -3.43
CA CYS A 300 -1.17 4.92 -3.47
C CYS A 300 -0.48 6.05 -2.68
N ASN A 301 -0.07 7.09 -3.39
CA ASN A 301 0.61 8.25 -2.82
C ASN A 301 -0.33 9.45 -2.71
N ASP A 302 -0.14 10.24 -1.65
CA ASP A 302 -0.86 11.49 -1.43
C ASP A 302 -0.07 12.68 -1.97
N THR A 303 -0.73 13.53 -2.77
CA THR A 303 -0.13 14.73 -3.36
C THR A 303 1.10 14.53 -4.26
N THR A 304 1.58 13.29 -4.45
CA THR A 304 2.61 12.85 -5.40
C THR A 304 2.08 11.70 -6.28
N PRO A 305 2.72 11.36 -7.42
CA PRO A 305 2.26 10.27 -8.26
C PRO A 305 2.26 8.92 -7.53
N ASN A 306 1.27 8.07 -7.81
CA ASN A 306 1.28 6.66 -7.39
C ASN A 306 2.43 5.91 -8.06
N PHE A 307 2.92 4.85 -7.42
CA PHE A 307 3.98 4.00 -7.95
C PHE A 307 3.42 2.62 -8.30
N LEU A 308 3.87 2.08 -9.43
CA LEU A 308 3.64 0.69 -9.82
C LEU A 308 5.00 0.03 -10.02
N TYR A 309 5.44 -0.77 -9.06
CA TYR A 309 6.67 -1.54 -9.16
C TYR A 309 6.40 -2.89 -9.79
N ARG A 310 6.91 -3.09 -11.01
CA ARG A 310 6.96 -4.40 -11.66
C ARG A 310 8.07 -5.23 -11.06
N ASN A 311 7.76 -6.48 -10.72
CA ASN A 311 8.72 -7.41 -10.14
C ASN A 311 9.53 -8.12 -11.22
N LEU A 312 10.85 -7.92 -11.23
CA LEU A 312 11.78 -8.52 -12.18
C LEU A 312 12.30 -9.90 -11.74
N GLY A 313 11.93 -10.35 -10.54
CA GLY A 313 12.37 -11.58 -9.90
C GLY A 313 13.56 -11.38 -8.96
N GLY A 314 13.72 -12.29 -7.99
CA GLY A 314 14.80 -12.23 -6.99
C GLY A 314 14.74 -10.98 -6.11
N GLY A 315 13.54 -10.45 -5.86
CA GLY A 315 13.32 -9.25 -5.05
C GLY A 315 13.71 -7.93 -5.71
N GLN A 316 13.94 -7.91 -7.03
CA GLN A 316 14.29 -6.69 -7.78
C GLN A 316 13.05 -6.05 -8.39
N LEU A 317 12.87 -4.74 -8.16
CA LEU A 317 11.70 -4.00 -8.61
C LEU A 317 12.07 -2.90 -9.62
N GLN A 318 11.15 -2.63 -10.54
CA GLN A 318 11.23 -1.52 -11.49
C GLN A 318 9.90 -0.77 -11.54
N GLU A 319 9.92 0.53 -11.26
CA GLU A 319 8.78 1.42 -11.48
C GLU A 319 8.59 1.77 -12.96
#